data_AF-A0A0D2LU49-F1
#
_entry.id   AF-A0A0D2LU49-F1
#
_cell.length_a   1.000
_cell.length_b   1.000
_cell.length_c   1.000
_cell.angle_alpha   90.00
_cell.angle_beta   90.00
_cell.angle_gamma   90.00
#
_symmetry.space_group_name_H-M   'P 1'
#
loop_
_entity.id
_entity.type
_entity.pdbx_description
1 polymer ?
#
loop_
_entity_poly.entity_id
_entity_poly.type
_entity_poly.pdbx_seq_one_letter_code
_entity_poly.pdbx_strand_id
1 'polypeptide(L)'
;VRHSRHSQSGPSPSGACAVCGKTPADGAQLRRCAGCGRTTGVMYCGDACCRHHWVRMAHRQQCEAVQLARVVEGLMVAAEMGD
;
A
#
# COMPACT_ATOMS: atom_id res chain seq x y z
N VAL A 1 4.16 24.01 -20.10
CA VAL A 1 3.57 22.93 -19.27
C VAL A 1 4.72 22.21 -18.56
N ARG A 2 4.77 22.20 -17.22
CA ARG A 2 5.90 21.58 -16.49
C ARG A 2 5.62 20.09 -16.34
N HIS A 3 6.34 19.26 -17.08
CA HIS A 3 6.32 17.81 -16.90
C HIS A 3 7.31 17.43 -15.79
N SER A 4 6.83 17.36 -14.54
CA SER A 4 7.62 16.81 -13.43
C SER A 4 7.69 15.30 -13.55
N ARG A 5 8.70 14.81 -14.27
CA ARG A 5 9.06 13.39 -14.34
C ARG A 5 9.77 13.02 -13.04
N HIS A 6 9.02 12.56 -12.05
CA HIS A 6 9.61 11.94 -10.86
C HIS A 6 9.94 10.48 -11.16
N SER A 7 11.14 10.26 -11.71
CA SER A 7 11.80 8.95 -11.74
C SER A 7 12.21 8.60 -10.30
N GLN A 8 11.59 7.61 -9.67
CA GLN A 8 11.96 7.19 -8.32
C GLN A 8 11.96 5.67 -8.20
N SER A 9 13.14 5.08 -8.41
CA SER A 9 13.48 3.72 -7.99
C SER A 9 14.05 3.80 -6.57
N GLY A 10 13.19 3.87 -5.55
CA GLY A 10 13.59 3.90 -4.14
C GLY A 10 12.40 3.64 -3.22
N PRO A 11 12.62 3.15 -1.97
CA PRO A 11 11.54 2.91 -1.03
C PRO A 11 10.80 4.22 -0.78
N SER A 12 9.54 4.30 -1.23
CA SER A 12 8.79 5.56 -1.21
C SER A 12 8.61 6.03 0.23
N PRO A 13 8.91 7.31 0.55
CA PRO A 13 8.72 7.84 1.89
C PRO A 13 7.25 7.72 2.28
N SER A 14 7.02 7.31 3.53
CA SER A 14 5.72 7.18 4.16
C SER A 14 4.90 8.46 3.98
N GLY A 15 4.02 8.51 2.97
CA GLY A 15 3.26 9.72 2.64
C GLY A 15 3.30 10.15 1.17
N ALA A 16 3.80 9.32 0.26
CA ALA A 16 3.71 9.56 -1.18
C ALA A 16 2.95 8.42 -1.91
N CYS A 17 2.39 8.73 -3.07
CA CYS A 17 1.81 7.73 -3.96
C CYS A 17 2.91 6.79 -4.47
N ALA A 18 2.76 5.48 -4.25
CA ALA A 18 3.76 4.48 -4.64
C ALA A 18 3.97 4.37 -6.17
N VAL A 19 3.06 4.91 -6.99
CA VAL A 19 3.14 4.83 -8.47
C VAL A 19 3.64 6.11 -9.09
N CYS A 20 3.09 7.26 -8.69
CA CYS A 20 3.38 8.54 -9.33
C CYS A 20 4.15 9.52 -8.43
N GLY A 21 4.40 9.16 -7.17
CA GLY A 21 5.13 9.99 -6.22
C GLY A 21 4.37 11.20 -5.67
N LYS A 22 3.11 11.43 -6.07
CA LYS A 22 2.30 12.54 -5.56
C LYS A 22 2.19 12.51 -4.04
N THR A 23 2.30 13.67 -3.42
CA THR A 23 2.18 13.86 -1.96
C THR A 23 0.96 14.73 -1.65
N PRO A 24 0.54 14.84 -0.38
CA PRO A 24 -0.53 15.76 0.02
C PRO A 24 -0.22 17.23 -0.34
N ALA A 25 1.06 17.60 -0.43
CA ALA A 25 1.48 18.94 -0.87
C ALA A 25 1.11 19.24 -2.34
N ASP A 26 0.92 18.21 -3.16
CA ASP A 26 0.43 18.31 -4.55
C ASP A 26 -1.11 18.40 -4.62
N GLY A 27 -1.79 18.50 -3.47
CA GLY A 27 -3.25 18.43 -3.36
C GLY A 27 -3.82 17.01 -3.56
N ALA A 28 -2.96 15.98 -3.58
CA ALA A 28 -3.39 14.60 -3.75
C ALA A 28 -3.93 14.00 -2.45
N GLN A 29 -5.17 13.51 -2.49
CA GLN A 29 -5.72 12.76 -1.37
C GLN A 29 -5.23 11.30 -1.41
N LEU A 30 -4.24 11.00 -0.56
CA LEU A 30 -3.64 9.68 -0.49
C LEU A 30 -4.50 8.72 0.34
N ARG A 31 -4.75 7.55 -0.23
CA ARG A 31 -5.49 6.45 0.41
C ARG A 31 -4.60 5.23 0.51
N ARG A 32 -4.72 4.52 1.63
CA ARG A 32 -4.02 3.25 1.84
C ARG A 32 -4.69 2.14 1.06
N CYS A 33 -3.95 1.07 0.78
CA CYS A 33 -4.55 -0.16 0.29
C CYS A 33 -5.60 -0.66 1.30
N ALA A 34 -6.80 -0.99 0.83
CA ALA A 34 -7.88 -1.49 1.68
C ALA A 34 -7.56 -2.86 2.31
N GLY A 35 -6.73 -3.67 1.65
CA GLY A 35 -6.34 -4.99 2.16
C GLY A 35 -5.26 -4.89 3.25
N CYS A 36 -4.04 -4.59 2.84
CA CYS A 36 -2.88 -4.59 3.72
C CYS A 36 -2.75 -3.34 4.61
N GLY A 37 -3.52 -2.27 4.34
CA GLY A 37 -3.66 -1.12 5.24
C GLY A 37 -2.33 -0.47 5.63
N ARG A 38 -2.07 -0.39 6.94
CA ARG A 38 -0.84 0.21 7.48
C ARG A 38 0.38 -0.69 7.37
N THR A 39 0.20 -2.01 7.28
CA THR A 39 1.30 -2.98 7.36
C THR A 39 2.32 -2.80 6.24
N THR A 40 1.87 -2.62 5.00
CA THR A 40 2.77 -2.35 3.87
C THR A 40 3.09 -0.86 3.70
N GLY A 41 2.40 0.03 4.42
CA GLY A 41 2.58 1.49 4.30
C GLY A 41 2.19 2.12 2.96
N VAL A 42 1.94 1.33 1.91
CA VAL A 42 1.65 1.83 0.55
C VAL A 42 0.44 2.76 0.50
N MET A 43 0.59 3.83 -0.27
CA MET A 43 -0.43 4.84 -0.50
C MET A 43 -0.62 5.09 -1.99
N TYR A 44 -1.85 5.43 -2.36
CA TYR A 44 -2.24 5.75 -3.72
C TYR A 44 -3.06 7.02 -3.74
N CYS A 45 -2.79 7.91 -4.70
CA CYS A 45 -3.59 9.10 -4.92
C CYS A 45 -4.95 8.82 -5.61
N GLY A 46 -5.21 7.58 -6.03
CA GLY A 46 -6.42 7.22 -6.74
C GLY A 46 -6.43 5.77 -7.22
N ASP A 47 -7.60 5.33 -7.71
CA ASP A 47 -7.83 3.95 -8.12
C ASP A 47 -6.97 3.53 -9.32
N ALA A 48 -6.69 4.47 -10.24
CA ALA A 48 -5.82 4.23 -11.38
C ALA A 48 -4.39 3.83 -10.95
N CYS A 49 -3.82 4.53 -9.95
CA CYS A 49 -2.51 4.18 -9.39
C CYS A 49 -2.56 2.85 -8.62
N CYS A 50 -3.64 2.59 -7.88
CA CYS A 50 -3.83 1.31 -7.21
C CYS A 50 -3.83 0.15 -8.22
N ARG A 51 -4.66 0.20 -9.27
CA ARG A 51 -4.73 -0.83 -10.32
C ARG A 51 -3.40 -1.01 -11.05
N HIS A 52 -2.69 0.08 -11.35
CA HIS A 52 -1.39 0.01 -11.98
C HIS A 52 -0.38 -0.72 -11.09
N HIS A 53 -0.29 -0.35 -9.80
CA HIS A 53 0.58 -1.04 -8.85
C HIS A 53 0.21 -2.51 -8.68
N TRP A 54 -1.10 -2.80 -8.67
CA TRP A 54 -1.64 -4.15 -8.55
C TRP A 54 -1.22 -5.07 -9.69
N VAL A 55 -1.35 -4.60 -10.94
CA VAL A 55 -1.09 -5.42 -12.14
C VAL A 55 0.38 -5.36 -12.57
N ARG A 56 1.02 -4.20 -12.51
CA ARG A 56 2.35 -3.97 -13.10
C ARG A 56 3.50 -4.13 -12.11
N MET A 57 3.25 -3.97 -10.82
CA MET A 57 4.30 -4.05 -9.77
C MET A 57 4.02 -5.14 -8.73
N ALA A 58 3.11 -6.08 -9.04
CA ALA A 58 2.84 -7.27 -8.26
C ALA A 58 2.48 -7.04 -6.77
N HIS A 59 1.87 -5.89 -6.43
CA HIS A 59 1.44 -5.59 -5.06
C HIS A 59 0.50 -6.66 -4.46
N ARG A 60 -0.23 -7.37 -5.32
CA ARG A 60 -1.12 -8.47 -4.92
C ARG A 60 -0.45 -9.48 -4.00
N GLN A 61 0.73 -9.99 -4.34
CA GLN A 61 1.39 -11.05 -3.58
C GLN A 61 1.77 -10.58 -2.17
N GLN A 62 2.32 -9.37 -2.07
CA GLN A 62 2.63 -8.75 -0.77
C GLN A 62 1.36 -8.49 0.05
N CYS A 63 0.28 -8.03 -0.60
CA CYS A 63 -0.99 -7.80 0.06
C CYS A 63 -1.60 -9.10 0.60
N GLU A 64 -1.54 -10.18 -0.16
CA GLU A 64 -2.08 -11.50 0.22
C GLU A 64 -1.29 -12.12 1.37
N ALA A 65 0.05 -12.04 1.34
CA ALA A 65 0.91 -12.49 2.44
C ALA A 65 0.61 -11.77 3.76
N VAL A 66 0.40 -10.45 3.71
CA VAL A 66 0.02 -9.66 4.89
C VAL A 66 -1.36 -10.05 5.42
N GLN A 67 -2.33 -10.28 4.53
CA GLN A 67 -3.66 -10.71 4.95
C GLN A 67 -3.62 -12.10 5.60
N LEU A 68 -2.87 -13.03 5.03
CA LEU A 68 -2.70 -14.36 5.59
C LEU A 68 -2.01 -14.29 6.96
N ALA A 69 -0.94 -13.51 7.09
CA ALA A 69 -0.25 -13.33 8.36
C ALA A 69 -1.18 -12.79 9.46
N ARG A 70 -2.07 -11.85 9.12
CA ARG A 70 -3.09 -11.33 10.06
C ARG A 70 -4.11 -12.38 10.48
N VAL A 71 -4.54 -13.24 9.57
CA VAL A 71 -5.45 -14.34 9.89
C VAL A 71 -4.76 -15.35 10.81
N VAL A 72 -3.51 -15.70 10.52
CA VAL A 72 -2.71 -16.62 11.34
C VAL A 72 -2.47 -16.04 12.73
N GLU A 73 -2.07 -14.76 12.84
CA GLU A 73 -1.96 -14.09 14.15
C GLU A 73 -3.28 -14.12 14.91
N GLY A 74 -4.40 -13.80 14.24
CA GLY A 74 -5.71 -13.84 14.86
C GLY A 74 -6.11 -15.24 15.36
N LEU A 75 -5.77 -16.30 14.62
CA LEU A 75 -6.01 -17.68 15.05
C LEU A 75 -5.14 -18.06 16.26
N MET A 76 -3.87 -17.65 16.29
CA MET A 76 -2.98 -17.93 17.41
C MET A 76 -3.49 -17.25 18.68
N VAL A 77 -3.84 -15.96 18.62
CA VAL A 77 -4.41 -15.23 19.77
C VAL A 77 -5.74 -15.83 20.23
N ALA A 78 -6.58 -16.31 19.29
CA ALA A 78 -7.84 -16.96 19.65
C ALA A 78 -7.65 -18.34 20.31
N ALA A 79 -6.59 -19.07 19.96
CA ALA A 79 -6.29 -20.36 20.57
C ALA A 79 -5.75 -20.24 22.01
N GLU A 80 -5.19 -19.08 22.38
CA GLU A 80 -4.61 -18.83 23.71
C GLU A 80 -5.64 -18.34 24.76
N MET A 81 -6.83 -17.85 24.33
CA MET A 81 -7.87 -17.29 25.23
C MET A 81 -9.02 -18.26 25.58
N GLY A 82 -8.87 -19.56 25.35
CA GLY A 82 -9.88 -20.57 25.69
C GLY A 82 -9.44 -21.56 26.77
N ASP A 83 -9.58 -21.19 28.04
CA ASP A 83 -9.71 -22.08 29.22
C ASP A 83 -10.67 -21.45 30.23
#